data_AF-A0A075FRV0-F1
#
_entry.id   AF-A0A075FRV0-F1
#
_cell.length_a   1.000
_cell.length_b   1.000
_cell.length_c   1.000
_cell.angle_alpha   90.00
_cell.angle_beta   90.00
_cell.angle_gamma   90.00
#
_symmetry.space_group_name_H-M   'P 1'
#
loop_
_entity.id
_entity.type
_entity.pdbx_description
1 polymer ?
#
loop_
_entity_poly.entity_id
_entity_poly.type
_entity_poly.pdbx_seq_one_letter_code
_entity_poly.pdbx_strand_id
1 'polypeptide(L)'
;MCTETRVPRKKIEVIEDVLGSDFVGQSAKAPHSSDSVLILPASFVKSDNGTGIVMSVPAHAPFDYQALLDSKSGKNKSINNDLLKNIQNIEPISMINTEGLGNIPAKDIVEKMGISHQDDPKLEEATKEIYSKEFYEGILANNTKQFAGKNFRSKRRD
;
A
#
# COMPACT_ATOMS: atom_id res chain seq x y z
N MET A 1 7.54 42.08 -12.43
CA MET A 1 6.26 41.93 -11.71
C MET A 1 5.75 40.52 -11.95
N CYS A 2 6.10 39.56 -11.08
CA CYS A 2 5.49 38.23 -11.09
C CYS A 2 4.16 38.33 -10.34
N THR A 3 3.05 38.16 -11.06
CA THR A 3 1.73 38.02 -10.44
C THR A 3 1.60 36.60 -9.88
N GLU A 4 1.68 36.49 -8.55
CA GLU A 4 1.28 35.28 -7.82
C GLU A 4 -0.18 34.95 -8.15
N THR A 5 -0.41 33.87 -8.88
CA THR A 5 -1.73 33.26 -9.04
C THR A 5 -2.13 32.62 -7.71
N ARG A 6 -2.81 33.38 -6.85
CA ARG A 6 -3.47 32.85 -5.64
C ARG A 6 -4.68 32.03 -6.06
N VAL A 7 -4.55 30.70 -5.98
CA VAL A 7 -5.70 29.79 -6.08
C VAL A 7 -6.66 30.12 -4.93
N PRO A 8 -7.95 30.40 -5.18
CA PRO A 8 -8.90 30.68 -4.11
C PRO A 8 -9.05 29.44 -3.21
N ARG A 9 -8.89 29.61 -1.89
CA ARG A 9 -9.08 28.55 -0.90
C ARG A 9 -10.54 28.11 -0.96
N LYS A 10 -10.81 26.86 -1.36
CA LYS A 10 -12.15 26.28 -1.28
C LYS A 10 -12.64 26.41 0.18
N LYS A 11 -13.89 26.86 0.35
CA LYS A 11 -14.54 26.84 1.66
C LYS A 11 -14.76 25.38 2.06
N ILE A 12 -14.19 24.97 3.18
CA ILE A 12 -14.33 23.60 3.71
C ILE A 12 -15.48 23.63 4.70
N GLU A 13 -16.43 22.72 4.52
CA GLU A 13 -17.51 22.46 5.47
C GLU A 13 -17.24 21.10 6.10
N VAL A 14 -17.15 21.06 7.43
CA VAL A 14 -16.99 19.81 8.18
C VAL A 14 -18.39 19.29 8.45
N ILE A 15 -18.69 18.10 7.92
CA ILE A 15 -20.01 17.46 8.04
C ILE A 15 -20.05 16.61 9.32
N GLU A 16 -19.01 15.81 9.56
CA GLU A 16 -18.92 14.89 10.69
C GLU A 16 -17.47 14.48 10.98
N ASP A 17 -17.25 13.94 12.18
CA ASP A 17 -16.04 13.22 12.58
C ASP A 17 -16.33 11.72 12.61
N VAL A 18 -15.45 10.91 12.04
CA VAL A 18 -15.59 9.45 11.91
C VAL A 18 -14.34 8.74 12.41
N LEU A 19 -14.48 7.51 12.90
CA LEU A 19 -13.33 6.68 13.27
C LEU A 19 -12.86 5.86 12.07
N GLY A 20 -11.55 5.68 11.91
CA GLY A 20 -10.99 4.80 10.88
C GLY A 20 -11.49 3.35 11.02
N SER A 21 -11.81 2.91 12.24
CA SER A 21 -12.41 1.61 12.52
C SER A 21 -13.78 1.41 11.88
N ASP A 22 -14.53 2.48 11.64
CA ASP A 22 -15.88 2.43 11.08
C ASP A 22 -15.85 1.96 9.61
N PHE A 23 -14.69 2.10 8.95
CA PHE A 23 -14.46 1.71 7.56
C PHE A 23 -13.86 0.30 7.40
N VAL A 24 -13.33 -0.30 8.45
CA VAL A 24 -12.68 -1.63 8.36
C VAL A 24 -13.69 -2.68 7.89
N GLY A 25 -13.31 -3.42 6.83
CA GLY A 25 -14.16 -4.44 6.21
C GLY A 25 -15.14 -3.92 5.17
N GLN A 26 -15.25 -2.59 5.00
CA GLN A 26 -15.98 -2.02 3.87
C GLN A 26 -15.20 -2.19 2.56
N SER A 27 -15.93 -2.04 1.46
CA SER A 27 -15.41 -2.12 0.10
C SER A 27 -15.26 -0.73 -0.52
N ALA A 28 -14.10 -0.44 -1.08
CA ALA A 28 -13.83 0.78 -1.83
C ALA A 28 -13.56 0.45 -3.31
N LYS A 29 -13.92 1.37 -4.22
CA LYS A 29 -13.61 1.22 -5.64
C LYS A 29 -12.29 1.90 -5.97
N ALA A 30 -11.36 1.17 -6.58
CA ALA A 30 -10.11 1.76 -7.04
C ALA A 30 -10.38 2.71 -8.24
N PRO A 31 -9.75 3.90 -8.32
CA PRO A 31 -10.01 4.86 -9.41
C PRO A 31 -9.70 4.31 -10.81
N HIS A 32 -8.75 3.38 -10.90
CA HIS A 32 -8.20 2.85 -12.14
C HIS A 32 -8.61 1.40 -12.41
N SER A 33 -9.47 0.81 -11.56
CA SER A 33 -10.00 -0.54 -11.76
C SER A 33 -11.52 -0.58 -11.55
N SER A 34 -12.18 -1.54 -12.18
CA SER A 34 -13.54 -1.95 -11.82
C SER A 34 -13.59 -2.71 -10.51
N ASP A 35 -12.43 -3.16 -10.00
CA ASP A 35 -12.35 -4.03 -8.84
C ASP A 35 -12.63 -3.27 -7.55
N SER A 36 -13.32 -3.99 -6.66
CA SER A 36 -13.55 -3.57 -5.28
C SER A 36 -12.38 -4.03 -4.42
N VAL A 37 -11.86 -3.15 -3.58
CA VAL A 37 -10.80 -3.44 -2.61
C VAL A 37 -11.35 -3.35 -1.19
N LEU A 38 -10.91 -4.23 -0.30
CA LEU A 38 -11.30 -4.21 1.11
C LEU A 38 -10.46 -3.18 1.88
N ILE A 39 -11.11 -2.43 2.77
CA ILE A 39 -10.44 -1.54 3.70
C ILE A 39 -9.96 -2.34 4.91
N LEU A 40 -8.65 -2.31 5.17
CA LEU A 40 -8.00 -3.05 6.25
C LEU A 40 -7.37 -2.09 7.27
N PRO A 41 -7.23 -2.51 8.55
CA PRO A 41 -6.59 -1.70 9.57
C PRO A 41 -5.06 -1.67 9.38
N ALA A 42 -4.46 -0.49 9.56
CA ALA A 42 -3.01 -0.29 9.56
C ALA A 42 -2.60 0.70 10.66
N SER A 43 -1.82 0.25 11.65
CA SER A 43 -1.44 1.07 12.84
C SER A 43 -0.41 2.15 12.53
N PHE A 44 0.38 1.96 11.47
CA PHE A 44 1.40 2.90 11.00
C PHE A 44 0.79 4.11 10.26
N VAL A 45 -0.47 4.02 9.82
CA VAL A 45 -1.19 5.13 9.18
C VAL A 45 -1.70 6.08 10.25
N LYS A 46 -1.31 7.35 10.17
CA LYS A 46 -1.74 8.41 11.09
C LYS A 46 -2.66 9.39 10.35
N SER A 47 -3.76 9.79 10.99
CA SER A 47 -4.77 10.68 10.40
C SER A 47 -4.27 12.11 10.18
N ASP A 48 -3.22 12.52 10.89
CA ASP A 48 -2.54 13.81 10.74
C ASP A 48 -1.53 13.84 9.58
N ASN A 49 -1.25 12.68 8.97
CA ASN A 49 -0.37 12.55 7.82
C ASN A 49 -1.17 12.33 6.52
N GLY A 50 -1.06 13.29 5.59
CA GLY A 50 -1.74 13.22 4.30
C GLY A 50 -3.26 13.21 4.45
N THR A 51 -3.92 12.19 3.90
CA THR A 51 -5.37 11.99 4.01
C THR A 51 -5.78 11.00 5.10
N GLY A 52 -4.81 10.42 5.84
CA GLY A 52 -5.09 9.35 6.81
C GLY A 52 -5.55 8.02 6.20
N ILE A 53 -5.44 7.86 4.87
CA ILE A 53 -5.81 6.65 4.11
C ILE A 53 -4.70 6.41 3.08
N VAL A 54 -4.26 5.16 2.94
CA VAL A 54 -3.21 4.75 2.00
C VAL A 54 -3.69 3.60 1.13
N MET A 55 -3.18 3.53 -0.10
CA MET A 55 -3.42 2.41 -1.00
C MET A 55 -2.42 1.29 -0.68
N SER A 56 -2.90 0.05 -0.59
CA SER A 56 -2.07 -1.11 -0.28
C SER A 56 -1.49 -1.75 -1.54
N VAL A 57 -0.16 -1.90 -1.59
CA VAL A 57 0.60 -2.58 -2.64
C VAL A 57 1.55 -3.62 -2.01
N PRO A 58 1.00 -4.70 -1.41
CA PRO A 58 1.75 -5.61 -0.53
C PRO A 58 2.84 -6.42 -1.23
N ALA A 59 2.93 -6.41 -2.55
CA ALA A 59 4.04 -7.06 -3.26
C ALA A 59 5.34 -6.25 -3.21
N HIS A 60 5.23 -4.92 -3.15
CA HIS A 60 6.34 -3.98 -3.31
C HIS A 60 6.55 -3.06 -2.10
N ALA A 61 5.60 -3.04 -1.16
CA ALA A 61 5.68 -2.24 0.06
C ALA A 61 5.73 -3.13 1.33
N PRO A 62 6.85 -3.15 2.06
CA PRO A 62 6.99 -3.94 3.30
C PRO A 62 5.95 -3.64 4.37
N PHE A 63 5.62 -2.35 4.59
CA PHE A 63 4.57 -1.95 5.53
C PHE A 63 3.21 -2.59 5.18
N ASP A 64 2.84 -2.54 3.91
CA ASP A 64 1.58 -3.08 3.43
C ASP A 64 1.54 -4.61 3.52
N TYR A 65 2.66 -5.26 3.17
CA TYR A 65 2.81 -6.71 3.29
C TYR A 65 2.63 -7.16 4.75
N GLN A 66 3.32 -6.49 5.68
CA GLN A 66 3.25 -6.86 7.09
C GLN A 66 1.87 -6.55 7.69
N ALA A 67 1.23 -5.43 7.32
CA ALA A 67 -0.14 -5.16 7.77
C ALA A 67 -1.17 -6.17 7.22
N LEU A 68 -0.96 -6.68 6.00
CA LEU A 68 -1.75 -7.77 5.47
C LEU A 68 -1.54 -9.07 6.27
N LEU A 69 -0.30 -9.41 6.63
CA LEU A 69 -0.01 -10.59 7.47
C LEU A 69 -0.62 -10.45 8.87
N ASP A 70 -0.48 -9.29 9.50
CA ASP A 70 -1.08 -8.99 10.80
C ASP A 70 -2.61 -9.12 10.74
N SER A 71 -3.22 -8.66 9.64
CA SER A 71 -4.66 -8.80 9.38
C SER A 71 -5.06 -10.26 9.19
N LYS A 72 -4.26 -11.05 8.45
CA LYS A 72 -4.46 -12.50 8.27
C LYS A 72 -4.26 -13.30 9.57
N SER A 73 -3.54 -12.77 10.56
CA SER A 73 -3.29 -13.47 11.82
C SER A 73 -4.54 -13.65 12.70
N GLY A 74 -5.60 -12.87 12.45
CA GLY A 74 -6.84 -12.89 13.25
C GLY A 74 -6.70 -12.28 14.65
N LYS A 75 -5.56 -11.66 14.99
CA LYS A 75 -5.33 -11.04 16.31
C LYS A 75 -5.97 -9.65 16.44
N ASN A 76 -6.35 -9.02 15.33
CA ASN A 76 -6.94 -7.68 15.33
C ASN A 76 -8.44 -7.76 15.66
N LYS A 77 -8.84 -7.11 16.76
CA LYS A 77 -10.24 -7.12 17.24
C LYS A 77 -11.23 -6.46 16.29
N SER A 78 -10.78 -5.59 15.39
CA SER A 78 -11.61 -4.97 14.36
C SER A 78 -11.95 -5.93 13.21
N ILE A 79 -11.33 -7.12 13.16
CA ILE A 79 -11.54 -8.13 12.13
C ILE A 79 -12.39 -9.26 12.71
N ASN A 80 -13.65 -9.35 12.29
CA ASN A 80 -14.52 -10.47 12.64
C ASN A 80 -14.21 -11.72 11.79
N ASN A 81 -14.79 -12.87 12.15
CA ASN A 81 -14.52 -14.16 11.50
C ASN A 81 -14.87 -14.18 10.00
N ASP A 82 -15.92 -13.48 9.57
CA ASP A 82 -16.32 -13.46 8.17
C ASP A 82 -15.40 -12.57 7.33
N LEU A 83 -15.00 -11.42 7.88
CA LEU A 83 -13.98 -10.58 7.27
C LEU A 83 -12.63 -11.31 7.21
N LEU A 84 -12.24 -12.05 8.25
CA LEU A 84 -11.00 -12.82 8.26
C LEU A 84 -10.96 -13.82 7.09
N LYS A 85 -12.06 -14.55 6.81
CA LYS A 85 -12.15 -15.47 5.66
C LYS A 85 -11.88 -14.74 4.34
N ASN A 86 -12.42 -13.54 4.17
CA ASN A 86 -12.20 -12.74 2.97
C ASN A 86 -10.73 -12.28 2.86
N ILE A 87 -10.13 -11.87 3.99
CA ILE A 87 -8.73 -11.43 4.05
C ILE A 87 -7.76 -12.57 3.74
N GLN A 88 -8.05 -13.81 4.15
CA GLN A 88 -7.19 -14.96 3.86
C GLN A 88 -6.92 -15.15 2.36
N ASN A 89 -7.90 -14.81 1.52
CA ASN A 89 -7.82 -14.97 0.07
C ASN A 89 -7.08 -13.82 -0.63
N ILE A 90 -6.66 -12.77 0.08
CA ILE A 90 -5.93 -11.66 -0.50
C ILE A 90 -4.48 -12.08 -0.73
N GLU A 91 -4.08 -12.21 -1.99
CA GLU A 91 -2.70 -12.52 -2.36
C GLU A 91 -2.01 -11.29 -2.97
N PRO A 92 -0.76 -10.98 -2.59
CA PRO A 92 -0.03 -9.87 -3.18
C PRO A 92 0.19 -10.08 -4.69
N ILE A 93 -0.06 -9.02 -5.47
CA ILE A 93 0.11 -9.03 -6.93
C ILE A 93 1.37 -8.26 -7.28
N SER A 94 2.37 -8.96 -7.80
CA SER A 94 3.61 -8.34 -8.28
C SER A 94 3.40 -7.68 -9.64
N MET A 95 3.94 -6.48 -9.79
CA MET A 95 3.88 -5.65 -11.00
C MET A 95 5.26 -5.16 -11.45
N ILE A 96 6.30 -5.36 -10.64
CA ILE A 96 7.67 -4.93 -10.90
C ILE A 96 8.59 -6.14 -10.74
N ASN A 97 9.27 -6.51 -11.82
CA ASN A 97 10.34 -7.49 -11.79
C ASN A 97 11.65 -6.78 -11.52
N THR A 98 12.36 -7.20 -10.48
CA THR A 98 13.65 -6.62 -10.08
C THR A 98 14.66 -7.74 -9.91
N GLU A 99 15.78 -7.66 -10.62
CA GLU A 99 16.77 -8.73 -10.63
C GLU A 99 17.32 -9.00 -9.23
N GLY A 100 17.41 -10.29 -8.85
CA GLY A 100 17.86 -10.70 -7.52
C GLY A 100 16.88 -10.43 -6.38
N LEU A 101 15.64 -10.02 -6.66
CA LEU A 101 14.51 -10.14 -5.74
C LEU A 101 13.59 -11.27 -6.23
N GLY A 102 12.88 -11.92 -5.31
CA GLY A 102 11.88 -12.92 -5.66
C GLY A 102 10.60 -12.30 -6.21
N ASN A 103 9.59 -13.15 -6.43
CA ASN A 103 8.33 -12.74 -7.04
C ASN A 103 7.58 -11.69 -6.20
N ILE A 104 7.70 -11.75 -4.87
CA ILE A 104 7.08 -10.83 -3.92
C ILE A 104 8.22 -10.18 -3.10
N PRO A 105 8.87 -9.12 -3.62
CA PRO A 105 10.00 -8.48 -2.97
C PRO A 105 9.76 -8.13 -1.49
N ALA A 106 8.58 -7.59 -1.17
CA ALA A 106 8.21 -7.20 0.19
C ALA A 106 8.22 -8.40 1.16
N LYS A 107 7.82 -9.59 0.70
CA LYS A 107 7.89 -10.82 1.48
C LYS A 107 9.35 -11.17 1.80
N ASP A 108 10.18 -11.23 0.76
CA ASP A 108 11.56 -11.68 0.89
C ASP A 108 12.34 -10.83 1.89
N ILE A 109 12.17 -9.50 1.85
CA ILE A 109 12.87 -8.60 2.78
C ILE A 109 12.32 -8.69 4.21
N VAL A 110 11.00 -8.83 4.36
CA VAL A 110 10.35 -8.98 5.68
C VAL A 110 10.85 -10.24 6.37
N GLU A 111 10.90 -11.36 5.63
CA GLU A 111 11.45 -12.63 6.12
C GLU A 111 12.96 -12.52 6.41
N LYS A 112 13.74 -11.94 5.49
CA LYS A 112 15.20 -11.76 5.65
C LYS A 112 15.55 -10.92 6.88
N MET A 113 14.79 -9.87 7.17
CA MET A 113 15.03 -8.97 8.32
C MET A 113 14.40 -9.47 9.63
N GLY A 114 13.64 -10.57 9.57
CA GLY A 114 12.94 -11.15 10.72
C GLY A 114 11.85 -10.25 11.29
N ILE A 115 11.16 -9.49 10.44
CA ILE A 115 10.06 -8.62 10.82
C ILE A 115 8.82 -9.48 11.11
N SER A 116 8.09 -9.15 12.18
CA SER A 116 6.96 -9.98 12.65
C SER A 116 5.66 -9.23 12.94
N HIS A 117 5.69 -7.90 12.93
CA HIS A 117 4.52 -7.04 13.12
C HIS A 117 4.73 -5.68 12.45
N GLN A 118 3.63 -5.00 12.10
CA GLN A 118 3.67 -3.77 11.30
C GLN A 118 4.23 -2.54 12.02
N ASP A 119 4.39 -2.61 13.34
CA ASP A 119 5.03 -1.57 14.16
C ASP A 119 6.56 -1.76 14.30
N ASP A 120 7.16 -2.74 13.63
CA ASP A 120 8.61 -2.99 13.70
C ASP A 120 9.39 -1.87 12.98
N PRO A 121 10.31 -1.16 13.66
CA PRO A 121 11.05 -0.05 13.06
C PRO A 121 11.93 -0.46 11.87
N LYS A 122 12.28 -1.75 11.73
CA LYS A 122 13.02 -2.27 10.57
C LYS A 122 12.26 -2.11 9.25
N LEU A 123 10.93 -1.95 9.30
CA LEU A 123 10.11 -1.74 8.10
C LEU A 123 10.50 -0.47 7.33
N GLU A 124 11.03 0.54 8.01
CA GLU A 124 11.53 1.74 7.33
C GLU A 124 12.75 1.44 6.47
N GLU A 125 13.71 0.69 6.99
CA GLU A 125 14.91 0.27 6.27
C GLU A 125 14.54 -0.68 5.12
N ALA A 126 13.68 -1.67 5.40
CA ALA A 126 13.17 -2.59 4.41
C ALA A 126 12.52 -1.86 3.22
N THR A 127 11.69 -0.85 3.52
CA THR A 127 11.01 -0.04 2.50
C THR A 127 12.02 0.74 1.66
N LYS A 128 13.03 1.34 2.29
CA LYS A 128 14.09 2.08 1.57
C LYS A 128 14.89 1.18 0.63
N GLU A 129 15.25 -0.03 1.07
CA GLU A 129 16.02 -0.99 0.27
C GLU A 129 15.25 -1.43 -0.98
N ILE A 130 14.01 -1.91 -0.81
CA ILE A 130 13.18 -2.33 -1.96
C ILE A 130 12.90 -1.16 -2.89
N TYR A 131 12.43 -0.04 -2.35
CA TYR A 131 12.05 1.11 -3.17
C TYR A 131 13.22 1.62 -4.00
N SER A 132 14.42 1.71 -3.41
CA SER A 132 15.62 2.12 -4.15
C SER A 132 15.92 1.14 -5.27
N LYS A 133 15.92 -0.16 -4.98
CA LYS A 133 16.27 -1.18 -5.97
C LYS A 133 15.27 -1.23 -7.13
N GLU A 134 13.97 -1.26 -6.82
CA GLU A 134 12.91 -1.21 -7.84
C GLU A 134 12.95 0.09 -8.66
N PHE A 135 13.29 1.22 -8.03
CA PHE A 135 13.39 2.49 -8.73
C PHE A 135 14.51 2.52 -9.77
N TYR A 136 15.66 1.88 -9.52
CA TYR A 136 16.77 1.90 -10.48
C TYR A 136 16.70 0.72 -11.47
N GLU A 137 16.35 -0.46 -10.99
CA GLU A 137 16.50 -1.73 -11.71
C GLU A 137 15.16 -2.35 -12.12
N GLY A 138 14.04 -1.84 -11.59
CA GLY A 138 12.72 -2.43 -11.79
C GLY A 138 12.23 -2.33 -13.24
N ILE A 139 11.74 -3.46 -13.75
CA ILE A 139 11.08 -3.59 -15.05
C ILE A 139 9.62 -3.96 -14.81
N LEU A 140 8.70 -3.21 -15.39
CA LEU A 140 7.26 -3.44 -15.26
C LEU A 140 6.87 -4.79 -15.87
N ALA A 141 6.13 -5.59 -15.10
CA ALA A 141 5.72 -6.94 -15.46
C ALA A 141 4.61 -6.97 -16.52
N ASN A 142 4.34 -8.14 -17.09
CA ASN A 142 3.41 -8.31 -18.23
C ASN A 142 1.96 -7.92 -17.90
N ASN A 143 1.56 -7.97 -16.63
CA ASN A 143 0.24 -7.55 -16.16
C ASN A 143 0.03 -6.02 -16.14
N THR A 144 1.06 -5.23 -16.48
CA THR A 144 1.00 -3.75 -16.52
C THR A 144 0.56 -3.19 -17.88
N LYS A 145 -0.03 -4.03 -18.74
CA LYS A 145 -0.61 -3.65 -20.04
C LYS A 145 0.40 -2.90 -20.92
N GLN A 146 0.08 -1.67 -21.33
CA GLN A 146 0.91 -0.85 -22.23
C GLN A 146 2.28 -0.44 -21.66
N PHE A 147 2.52 -0.72 -20.38
CA PHE A 147 3.78 -0.41 -19.70
C PHE A 147 4.67 -1.65 -19.51
N ALA A 148 4.22 -2.83 -19.89
CA ALA A 148 4.99 -4.07 -19.77
C ALA A 148 6.36 -3.95 -20.46
N GLY A 149 7.41 -4.44 -19.78
CA GLY A 149 8.79 -4.43 -20.25
C GLY A 149 9.47 -3.05 -20.16
N LYS A 150 8.78 -2.01 -19.69
CA LYS A 150 9.39 -0.67 -19.52
C LYS A 150 10.01 -0.52 -18.14
N ASN A 151 11.06 0.29 -18.07
CA ASN A 151 11.71 0.61 -16.80
C ASN A 151 10.77 1.42 -15.89
N PHE A 152 10.64 0.99 -14.63
CA PHE A 152 9.73 1.59 -13.64
C PHE A 152 9.98 3.09 -13.45
N ARG A 153 11.26 3.50 -13.34
CA ARG A 153 11.65 4.91 -13.24
C ARG A 153 11.08 5.77 -14.35
N SER A 154 11.08 5.24 -15.57
CA SER A 154 10.68 5.99 -16.76
C SER A 154 9.17 6.22 -16.85
N LYS A 155 8.36 5.37 -16.18
CA LYS A 155 6.90 5.37 -16.29
C LYS A 155 6.15 5.82 -15.06
N ARG A 156 6.85 6.22 -13.99
CA ARG A 156 6.22 6.75 -12.79
C ARG A 156 5.46 8.07 -12.99
N ARG A 157 5.83 8.88 -13.99
CA ARG A 157 5.28 10.24 -14.22
C ARG A 157 4.25 10.31 -15.37
N ASP A 158 4.02 9.19 -16.05
CA ASP A 158 3.12 9.08 -17.20
C ASP A 158 1.73 8.63 -16.75
#